data_AF-A0A453IBU1-F1
#
_entry.id   AF-A0A453IBU1-F1
#
_cell.length_a   1.000
_cell.length_b   1.000
_cell.length_c   1.000
_cell.angle_alpha   90.00
_cell.angle_beta   90.00
_cell.angle_gamma   90.00
#
_symmetry.space_group_name_H-M   'P 1'
#
loop_
_entity.id
_entity.type
_entity.pdbx_description
1 polymer ?
#
loop_
_entity_poly.entity_id
_entity_poly.type
_entity_poly.pdbx_seq_one_letter_code
_entity_poly.pdbx_strand_id
1 'polypeptide(L)' 'NWTGPTRCSFCDRDETIKHLFLDCPLAKLLWRTVHIAFNITPPSSVNMLFETWLNGIEPETARHIRVGVCALLWAV' A
#
# COMPACT_ATOMS: atom_id res chain seq x y z
N ASN A 1 14.45 8.48 -15.73
CA ASN A 1 14.89 9.21 -14.53
C ASN A 1 13.69 10.02 -14.04
N TRP A 2 13.02 9.61 -12.97
CA TRP A 2 11.81 10.32 -12.50
C TRP A 2 12.24 11.59 -11.75
N THR A 3 11.80 12.75 -12.22
CA THR A 3 12.07 14.09 -11.64
C THR A 3 10.88 14.59 -10.81
N GLY A 4 10.21 13.68 -10.11
CA GLY A 4 9.12 14.02 -9.21
C GLY A 4 9.60 14.86 -8.02
N PRO A 5 8.66 15.43 -7.24
CA PRO A 5 9.00 16.10 -6.00
C PRO A 5 9.79 15.12 -5.11
N THR A 6 10.90 15.60 -4.55
CA THR A 6 11.71 14.78 -3.63
C THR A 6 11.06 14.61 -2.28
N ARG A 7 10.02 15.38 -1.97
CA ARG A 7 9.32 15.41 -0.68
C ARG A 7 7.86 14.98 -0.83
N CYS A 8 7.40 14.22 0.14
CA CYS A 8 6.06 13.67 0.21
C CYS A 8 5.03 14.74 0.54
N SER A 9 3.98 14.84 -0.29
CA SER A 9 2.89 15.81 -0.13
C SER A 9 2.13 15.70 1.19
N PHE A 10 2.18 14.54 1.87
CA PHE A 10 1.39 14.28 3.07
C PHE A 10 2.13 14.53 4.39
N CYS A 11 3.46 14.47 4.39
CA CYS A 11 4.23 14.61 5.63
C CYS A 11 5.59 15.29 5.46
N ASP A 12 5.87 15.86 4.29
CA ASP A 12 7.07 16.64 3.99
C ASP A 12 8.41 15.92 4.26
N ARG A 13 8.42 14.58 4.15
CA ARG A 13 9.64 13.76 4.24
C ARG A 13 10.10 13.32 2.85
N ASP A 14 11.33 12.84 2.72
CA ASP A 14 11.79 12.30 1.43
C ASP A 14 10.84 11.24 0.89
N GLU A 15 10.38 11.45 -0.34
CA GLU A 15 9.44 10.57 -1.00
C GLU A 15 10.17 9.40 -1.65
N THR A 16 9.70 8.19 -1.32
CA THR A 16 10.09 6.95 -1.99
C THR A 16 8.83 6.12 -2.20
N ILE A 17 8.84 5.17 -3.13
CA ILE A 17 7.70 4.25 -3.34
C ILE A 17 7.33 3.54 -2.01
N LYS A 18 8.34 3.11 -1.25
CA LYS A 18 8.13 2.50 0.07
C LYS A 18 7.49 3.49 1.05
N HIS A 19 7.96 4.74 1.07
CA HIS A 19 7.39 5.75 1.93
C HIS A 19 5.92 6.03 1.59
N LEU A 20 5.63 6.33 0.32
CA LEU A 20 4.30 6.65 -0.16
C LEU A 20 3.29 5.54 0.14
N PHE A 21 3.69 4.27 -0.04
CA PHE A 21 2.78 3.15 0.10
C PHE A 21 2.76 2.48 1.48
N LEU A 22 3.77 2.66 2.34
CA LEU A 22 3.88 1.91 3.61
C LEU A 22 4.25 2.80 4.81
N ASP A 23 5.26 3.66 4.67
CA ASP A 23 5.86 4.32 5.84
C ASP A 23 5.22 5.68 6.17
N CYS A 24 4.60 6.35 5.19
CA CYS A 24 3.91 7.62 5.34
C CYS A 24 2.81 7.53 6.42
N PRO A 25 2.62 8.56 7.26
CA PRO A 25 1.52 8.58 8.23
C PRO A 25 0.14 8.32 7.60
N LEU A 26 -0.10 8.85 6.40
CA LEU A 26 -1.33 8.58 5.64
C LEU A 26 -1.43 7.11 5.22
N ALA A 27 -0.35 6.54 4.67
CA ALA A 27 -0.30 5.13 4.30
C ALA A 27 -0.56 4.21 5.50
N LYS A 28 0.03 4.51 6.66
CA LYS A 28 -0.22 3.76 7.90
C LYS A 28 -1.68 3.83 8.34
N LEU A 29 -2.33 4.99 8.17
CA LEU A 29 -3.75 5.14 8.45
C LEU A 29 -4.59 4.31 7.47
N LEU A 30 -4.31 4.37 6.17
CA LEU A 30 -4.98 3.57 5.14
C LEU A 30 -4.88 2.07 5.45
N TRP A 31 -3.68 1.58 5.75
CA TRP A 31 -3.45 0.18 6.10
C TRP A 31 -4.15 -0.25 7.38
N ARG A 32 -4.22 0.61 8.40
CA ARG A 32 -5.02 0.35 9.61
C ARG A 32 -6.51 0.26 9.30
N THR A 33 -7.03 1.15 8.45
CA THR A 33 -8.43 1.10 8.01
C THR A 33 -8.73 -0.19 7.26
N VAL A 34 -7.86 -0.59 6.32
CA VAL A 34 -8.00 -1.87 5.58
C VAL A 34 -7.98 -3.05 6.54
N HIS A 35 -7.06 -3.06 7.51
CA HIS A 35 -6.98 -4.12 8.52
C HIS A 35 -8.23 -4.19 9.39
N ILE A 36 -8.74 -3.06 9.90
CA ILE A 36 -9.94 -3.03 10.75
C ILE A 36 -11.19 -3.44 9.95
N ALA A 37 -11.34 -2.96 8.72
CA ALA A 37 -12.54 -3.19 7.92
C ALA A 37 -12.61 -4.60 7.32
N PHE A 38 -11.46 -5.16 6.91
CA PHE A 38 -11.41 -6.40 6.13
C PHE A 38 -10.60 -7.52 6.80
N ASN A 39 -9.99 -7.28 7.97
CA ASN A 39 -9.10 -8.21 8.66
C ASN A 39 -7.91 -8.66 7.78
N ILE A 40 -7.43 -7.77 6.92
CA ILE A 40 -6.29 -8.02 6.03
C ILE A 40 -5.03 -7.41 6.67
N THR A 41 -4.05 -8.25 7.00
CA THR A 41 -2.76 -7.82 7.53
C THR A 41 -2.04 -6.97 6.49
N PRO A 42 -1.52 -5.78 6.82
CA PRO A 42 -0.79 -4.96 5.87
C PRO A 42 0.54 -5.61 5.43
N PRO A 43 1.01 -5.37 4.21
CA PRO A 43 2.31 -5.86 3.75
C PRO A 43 3.46 -5.15 4.45
N SER A 44 4.56 -5.86 4.67
CA SER A 44 5.77 -5.32 5.33
C SER A 44 6.75 -4.66 4.35
N SER A 45 6.59 -4.90 3.05
CA SER A 45 7.45 -4.36 1.99
C SER A 45 6.70 -4.27 0.67
N VAL A 46 7.22 -3.45 -0.24
CA VAL A 46 6.66 -3.29 -1.60
C VAL A 46 6.73 -4.62 -2.37
N ASN A 47 7.81 -5.40 -2.20
CA ASN A 47 7.92 -6.71 -2.83
C ASN A 47 6.85 -7.67 -2.29
N MET A 48 6.66 -7.72 -0.97
CA MET A 48 5.61 -8.54 -0.37
C MET A 48 4.23 -8.15 -0.93
N LEU A 49 3.92 -6.85 -0.98
CA LEU A 49 2.65 -6.31 -1.49
C LEU A 49 2.27 -6.86 -2.88
N PHE A 50 3.24 -6.97 -3.80
CA PHE A 50 2.98 -7.40 -5.17
C PHE A 50 3.23 -8.90 -5.43
N GLU A 51 4.09 -9.54 -4.65
CA GLU A 51 4.49 -10.94 -4.84
C GLU A 51 3.72 -11.87 -3.91
N THR A 52 4.02 -11.84 -2.60
CA THR A 52 3.71 -12.93 -1.66
C THR A 52 2.60 -12.62 -0.66
N TRP A 53 2.08 -11.40 -0.63
CA TRP A 53 1.17 -10.91 0.41
C TRP A 53 -0.09 -11.76 0.59
N LEU A 54 -0.69 -12.20 -0.51
CA LEU A 54 -1.95 -12.96 -0.51
C LEU A 54 -1.74 -14.46 -0.79
N ASN A 55 -0.54 -14.98 -0.54
CA ASN A 55 -0.28 -16.41 -0.67
C ASN A 55 -1.15 -17.20 0.31
N GLY A 56 -1.87 -18.19 -0.20
CA GLY A 56 -2.82 -18.99 0.59
C GLY A 56 -4.24 -18.44 0.64
N ILE A 57 -4.50 -17.25 0.07
CA ILE A 57 -5.86 -16.76 -0.18
C ILE A 57 -6.37 -17.34 -1.50
N GLU A 58 -7.66 -17.64 -1.58
CA GLU A 58 -8.31 -18.09 -2.81
C GLU A 58 -8.04 -17.10 -3.97
N PRO A 59 -7.65 -17.58 -5.18
CA PRO A 59 -7.21 -16.71 -6.28
C PRO A 59 -8.18 -15.61 -6.67
N GLU A 60 -9.48 -15.89 -6.72
CA GLU A 60 -10.50 -14.91 -7.12
C GLU A 60 -10.68 -13.83 -6.05
N THR A 61 -10.71 -14.24 -4.78
CA THR A 61 -10.71 -13.32 -3.63
C THR A 61 -9.44 -12.46 -3.62
N ALA A 62 -8.27 -13.08 -3.83
CA ALA A 62 -6.99 -12.36 -3.90
C ALA A 62 -6.95 -11.35 -5.05
N ARG A 63 -7.55 -11.66 -6.21
CA ARG A 63 -7.68 -10.74 -7.35
C ARG A 63 -8.49 -9.51 -6.97
N HIS A 64 -9.64 -9.68 -6.31
CA HIS A 64 -10.46 -8.56 -5.85
C HIS A 64 -9.73 -7.67 -4.84
N ILE A 65 -9.04 -8.28 -3.86
CA ILE A 65 -8.23 -7.55 -2.89
C ILE A 65 -7.14 -6.73 -3.60
N ARG A 66 -6.40 -7.34 -4.54
CA ARG A 66 -5.37 -6.65 -5.32
C ARG A 66 -5.94 -5.45 -6.07
N VAL A 67 -7.09 -5.60 -6.73
CA VAL A 67 -7.74 -4.48 -7.44
C VAL A 67 -8.13 -3.36 -6.48
N GLY A 68 -8.77 -3.69 -5.35
CA GLY A 68 -9.15 -2.70 -4.35
C GLY A 68 -7.96 -1.93 -3.76
N VAL A 69 -6.87 -2.65 -3.46
CA VAL A 69 -5.64 -2.06 -2.94
C VAL A 69 -4.96 -1.20 -3.99
N CYS A 70 -4.86 -1.65 -5.24
CA CYS A 70 -4.32 -0.82 -6.33
C CYS A 70 -5.12 0.47 -6.52
N ALA A 71 -6.45 0.42 -6.38
CA ALA A 71 -7.29 1.61 -6.44
C ALA A 71 -7.03 2.57 -5.26
N LEU A 72 -6.84 2.05 -4.05
CA LEU A 72 -6.45 2.87 -2.89
C LEU A 72 -5.07 3.51 -3.07
N LEU A 73 -4.09 2.74 -3.53
CA LEU A 73 -2.73 3.24 -3.78
C LEU A 73 -2.67 4.28 -4.90
N TRP A 74 -3.56 4.21 -5.89
CA TRP A 74 -3.67 5.22 -6.96
C TRP A 74 -4.23 6.56 -6.45
N ALA A 75 -5.02 6.54 -5.37
CA ALA A 75 -5.62 7.74 -4.79
C ALA A 75 -4.68 8.49 -3.81
N VAL A 76 -3.50 7.93 -3.54
CA VAL A 76 -2.42 8.51 -2.72
C VAL A 76 -1.41 9.16 -3.63
#